data_AF-A0A1W1BKF6-F1
#
_entry.id   AF-A0A1W1BKF6-F1
#
_cell.length_a   1.000
_cell.length_b   1.000
_cell.length_c   1.000
_cell.angle_alpha   90.00
_cell.angle_beta   90.00
_cell.angle_gamma   90.00
#
_symmetry.space_group_name_H-M   'P 1'
#
loop_
_entity.id
_entity.type
_entity.pdbx_description
1 polymer ?
#
loop_
_entity_poly.entity_id
_entity_poly.type
_entity_poly.pdbx_seq_one_letter_code
_entity_poly.pdbx_strand_id
1 'polypeptide(L)'
;MNRLNPLYILLLSIMVLFFGVYSVSKKQIELEDLQNEYKTKEDLALKLKALKSAYSVKRKRELLRVLQSSRMKKSGIKYEQKGNILRIKGKSIDVSIANTLVSKLLNGTYNITNFLLKKAKDGVDLEMEITWQ
;
A
#
# COMPACT_ATOMS: atom_id res chain seq x y z
N MET A 1 8.48 -65.25 36.82
CA MET A 1 8.68 -64.32 35.67
C MET A 1 7.39 -64.29 34.86
N ASN A 2 6.64 -63.19 34.93
CA ASN A 2 5.33 -63.09 34.28
C ASN A 2 5.51 -62.98 32.76
N ARG A 3 5.02 -63.98 32.03
CA ARG A 3 5.00 -63.96 30.57
C ARG A 3 3.86 -63.05 30.13
N LEU A 4 4.19 -61.93 29.49
CA LEU A 4 3.21 -61.05 28.85
C LEU A 4 2.47 -61.83 27.75
N ASN A 5 1.13 -61.77 27.76
CA ASN A 5 0.34 -62.42 26.74
C ASN A 5 0.54 -61.68 25.40
N PRO A 6 0.99 -62.37 24.34
CA PRO A 6 1.28 -61.77 23.03
C PRO A 6 0.07 -61.04 22.41
N LEU A 7 -1.16 -61.41 22.80
CA LEU A 7 -2.37 -60.71 22.36
C LEU A 7 -2.40 -59.24 22.81
N TYR A 8 -1.93 -58.93 24.02
CA TYR A 8 -1.88 -57.55 24.51
C TYR A 8 -0.83 -56.70 23.78
N ILE A 9 0.28 -57.32 23.35
CA ILE A 9 1.32 -56.65 22.57
C ILE A 9 0.79 -56.28 21.18
N LEU A 10 0.01 -57.16 20.56
CA LEU A 10 -0.60 -56.92 19.26
C LEU A 10 -1.69 -55.83 19.34
N LEU A 11 -2.52 -55.86 20.38
CA LEU A 11 -3.54 -54.83 20.62
C LEU A 11 -2.91 -53.44 20.86
N LEU A 12 -1.83 -53.38 21.66
CA LEU A 12 -1.07 -52.15 21.89
C LEU A 12 -0.49 -51.60 20.58
N SER A 13 0.07 -52.48 19.74
CA SER A 13 0.65 -52.09 18.45
C SER A 13 -0.41 -51.49 17.51
N ILE A 14 -1.59 -52.09 17.44
CA ILE A 14 -2.72 -51.55 16.66
C ILE A 14 -3.14 -50.18 17.19
N MET A 15 -3.24 -50.02 18.50
CA MET A 15 -3.65 -48.76 19.12
C MET A 15 -2.64 -47.62 18.83
N VAL A 16 -1.34 -47.93 18.87
CA VAL A 16 -0.28 -46.98 18.51
C VAL A 16 -0.38 -46.57 17.03
N LEU A 17 -0.64 -47.52 16.13
CA LEU A 17 -0.83 -47.22 14.71
C LEU A 17 -2.04 -46.32 14.46
N PHE A 18 -3.19 -46.60 15.10
CA PHE A 18 -4.38 -45.76 15.00
C PHE A 18 -4.11 -44.33 15.49
N PHE A 19 -3.39 -44.17 16.60
CA PHE A 19 -3.02 -42.86 17.11
C PHE A 19 -2.10 -42.10 16.15
N GLY A 20 -1.12 -42.79 15.56
CA GLY A 20 -0.23 -42.23 14.54
C GLY A 20 -1.00 -41.71 13.32
N VAL A 21 -1.90 -42.54 12.76
CA VAL A 21 -2.74 -42.16 11.62
C VAL A 21 -3.63 -40.96 11.97
N TYR A 22 -4.28 -40.98 13.12
CA TYR A 22 -5.16 -39.88 13.54
C TYR A 22 -4.40 -38.56 13.71
N SER A 23 -3.22 -38.59 14.33
CA SER A 23 -2.37 -37.40 14.52
C SER A 23 -1.91 -36.81 13.19
N VAL A 24 -1.49 -37.66 12.25
CA VAL A 24 -1.07 -37.24 10.89
C VAL A 24 -2.24 -36.64 10.12
N SER A 25 -3.41 -37.28 10.13
CA SER A 25 -4.60 -36.76 9.44
C SER A 25 -5.01 -35.40 9.97
N LYS A 26 -5.01 -35.20 11.30
CA LYS A 26 -5.31 -33.90 11.90
C LYS A 26 -4.33 -32.81 11.43
N LYS A 27 -3.04 -33.13 11.37
CA LYS A 27 -2.01 -32.19 10.91
C LYS A 27 -2.12 -31.86 9.43
N GLN A 28 -2.57 -32.80 8.61
CA GLN A 28 -2.85 -32.53 7.20
C GLN A 28 -4.00 -31.54 7.02
N ILE A 29 -5.09 -31.70 7.78
CA ILE A 29 -6.23 -30.78 7.73
C ILE A 29 -5.80 -29.37 8.19
N GLU A 30 -5.09 -29.27 9.32
CA GLU A 30 -4.56 -27.98 9.81
C GLU A 30 -3.64 -27.30 8.78
N LEU A 31 -2.83 -28.08 8.06
CA LEU A 31 -1.95 -27.57 7.02
C LEU A 31 -2.74 -27.06 5.80
N GLU A 32 -3.77 -27.80 5.38
CA GLU A 32 -4.63 -27.40 4.26
C GLU A 32 -5.39 -26.10 4.57
N ASP A 33 -5.94 -25.97 5.78
CA ASP A 33 -6.60 -24.74 6.23
C ASP A 33 -5.65 -23.54 6.23
N LEU A 34 -4.43 -23.72 6.76
CA LEU A 34 -3.40 -22.67 6.76
C LEU A 34 -2.98 -22.27 5.34
N GLN A 35 -2.86 -23.24 4.42
CA GLN A 35 -2.55 -22.96 3.02
C GLN A 35 -3.67 -22.16 2.34
N ASN A 36 -4.93 -22.49 2.62
CA ASN A 36 -6.08 -21.77 2.09
C ASN A 36 -6.16 -20.34 2.65
N GLU A 37 -5.91 -20.16 3.95
CA GLU A 37 -5.84 -18.84 4.58
C GLU A 37 -4.69 -18.01 3.98
N TYR A 38 -3.52 -18.61 3.79
CA TYR A 38 -2.37 -17.96 3.18
C TYR A 38 -2.68 -17.49 1.75
N LYS A 39 -3.24 -18.36 0.89
CA LYS A 39 -3.64 -18.01 -0.47
C LYS A 39 -4.65 -16.86 -0.50
N THR A 40 -5.60 -16.87 0.44
CA THR A 40 -6.61 -15.81 0.55
C THR A 40 -5.96 -14.47 0.93
N LYS A 41 -5.05 -14.48 1.90
CA LYS A 41 -4.29 -13.28 2.29
C LYS A 41 -3.38 -12.77 1.18
N GLU A 42 -2.75 -13.67 0.44
CA GLU A 42 -1.92 -13.33 -0.71
C GLU A 42 -2.73 -12.66 -1.81
N ASP A 43 -3.89 -13.24 -2.19
CA ASP A 43 -4.79 -12.65 -3.18
C ASP A 43 -5.31 -11.27 -2.74
N LEU A 44 -5.69 -11.11 -1.47
CA LEU A 44 -6.09 -9.82 -0.92
C LEU A 44 -4.94 -8.80 -0.97
N ALA A 45 -3.71 -9.21 -0.64
CA ALA A 45 -2.54 -8.34 -0.72
C ALA A 45 -2.26 -7.90 -2.15
N LEU A 46 -2.38 -8.81 -3.12
CA LEU A 46 -2.23 -8.51 -4.55
C LEU A 46 -3.33 -7.53 -5.04
N LYS A 47 -4.59 -7.77 -4.67
CA LYS A 47 -5.71 -6.87 -4.99
C LYS A 47 -5.50 -5.49 -4.39
N LEU A 48 -5.07 -5.40 -3.13
CA LEU A 48 -4.76 -4.12 -2.47
C LEU A 48 -3.61 -3.39 -3.16
N LYS A 49 -2.56 -4.12 -3.56
CA LYS A 49 -1.43 -3.54 -4.31
C LYS A 49 -1.88 -2.99 -5.66
N ALA A 50 -2.69 -3.75 -6.41
CA ALA A 50 -3.25 -3.31 -7.69
C ALA A 50 -4.14 -2.08 -7.52
N LEU A 51 -5.01 -2.07 -6.50
CA LEU A 51 -5.88 -0.95 -6.18
C LEU A 51 -5.06 0.30 -5.82
N LYS A 52 -4.06 0.16 -4.94
CA LYS A 52 -3.15 1.24 -4.56
C LYS A 52 -2.46 1.84 -5.80
N SER A 53 -1.96 1.00 -6.69
CA SER A 53 -1.34 1.43 -7.94
C SER A 53 -2.31 2.19 -8.85
N ALA A 54 -3.52 1.65 -9.08
CA ALA A 54 -4.54 2.28 -9.91
C ALA A 54 -4.94 3.68 -9.40
N TYR A 55 -5.14 3.81 -8.07
CA TYR A 55 -5.43 5.10 -7.45
C TYR A 55 -4.23 6.07 -7.51
N SER A 56 -3.01 5.58 -7.34
CA SER A 56 -1.78 6.36 -7.49
C SER A 56 -1.67 6.97 -8.90
N VAL A 57 -1.90 6.16 -9.94
CA VAL A 57 -1.87 6.60 -11.35
C VAL A 57 -2.97 7.62 -11.65
N LYS A 58 -4.21 7.38 -11.17
CA LYS A 58 -5.33 8.30 -11.38
C LYS A 58 -5.05 9.67 -10.73
N ARG A 59 -4.61 9.69 -9.47
CA ARG A 59 -4.28 10.92 -8.74
C ARG A 59 -3.12 11.68 -9.40
N LYS A 60 -2.09 10.99 -9.86
CA LYS A 60 -1.00 11.58 -10.64
C LYS A 60 -1.53 12.29 -11.88
N ARG A 61 -2.42 11.64 -12.63
CA ARG A 61 -3.03 12.22 -13.84
C ARG A 61 -3.88 13.44 -13.52
N GLU A 62 -4.69 13.39 -12.46
CA GLU A 62 -5.52 14.51 -12.01
C GLU A 62 -4.69 15.72 -11.60
N LEU A 63 -3.64 15.51 -10.81
CA LEU A 63 -2.74 16.58 -10.39
C LEU A 63 -2.00 17.20 -11.59
N LEU A 64 -1.47 16.38 -12.49
CA LEU A 64 -0.84 16.87 -13.71
C LEU A 64 -1.83 17.67 -14.58
N ARG A 65 -3.10 17.25 -14.66
CA ARG A 65 -4.15 18.00 -15.36
C ARG A 65 -4.40 19.38 -14.72
N VAL A 66 -4.39 19.46 -13.39
CA VAL A 66 -4.50 20.75 -12.67
C VAL A 66 -3.31 21.66 -13.00
N LEU A 67 -2.09 21.14 -12.90
CA LEU A 67 -0.86 21.89 -13.18
C LEU A 67 -0.75 22.34 -14.65
N GLN A 68 -1.30 21.55 -15.57
CA GLN A 68 -1.33 21.86 -17.00
C GLN A 68 -2.46 22.81 -17.41
N SER A 69 -3.37 23.15 -16.49
CA SER A 69 -4.44 24.11 -16.78
C SER A 69 -3.87 25.47 -17.18
N SER A 70 -4.58 26.18 -18.07
CA SER A 70 -4.16 27.51 -18.57
C SER A 70 -3.88 28.49 -17.43
N ARG A 71 -4.70 28.45 -16.37
CA ARG A 71 -4.53 29.29 -15.17
C ARG A 71 -3.23 29.00 -14.43
N MET A 72 -2.89 27.73 -14.21
CA MET A 72 -1.65 27.32 -13.51
C MET A 72 -0.40 27.54 -14.36
N LYS A 73 -0.49 27.37 -15.68
CA LYS A 73 0.64 27.66 -16.58
C LYS A 73 1.01 29.14 -16.59
N LYS A 74 0.01 30.03 -16.52
CA LYS A 74 0.21 31.49 -16.52
C LYS A 74 0.64 32.05 -15.16
N SER A 75 0.58 31.26 -14.09
CA SER A 75 0.82 31.72 -12.72
C SER A 75 2.29 31.66 -12.26
N GLY A 76 3.23 31.34 -13.16
CA GLY A 76 4.64 31.20 -12.81
C GLY A 76 4.99 29.94 -12.01
N ILE A 77 4.04 29.01 -11.85
CA ILE A 77 4.30 27.71 -11.22
C ILE A 77 5.04 26.81 -12.21
N LYS A 78 6.21 26.33 -11.81
CA LYS A 78 7.00 25.34 -12.52
C LYS A 78 6.91 24.01 -11.80
N TYR A 79 6.83 22.93 -12.55
CA TYR A 79 6.90 21.59 -12.00
C TYR A 79 7.90 20.75 -12.78
N GLU A 80 8.57 19.84 -12.08
CA GLU A 80 9.53 18.90 -12.64
C GLU A 80 9.18 17.50 -12.11
N GLN A 81 9.14 16.52 -13.01
CA GLN A 81 8.92 15.13 -12.65
C GLN A 81 10.22 14.34 -12.86
N LYS A 82 10.76 13.79 -11.77
CA LYS A 82 11.93 12.91 -11.80
C LYS A 82 11.56 11.55 -11.22
N GLY A 83 11.31 10.57 -12.08
CA GLY A 83 10.83 9.25 -11.68
C GLY A 83 9.50 9.31 -10.93
N ASN A 84 9.52 8.88 -9.67
CA ASN A 84 8.36 8.90 -8.76
C ASN A 84 8.22 10.20 -7.97
N ILE A 85 9.08 11.17 -8.18
CA ILE A 85 9.03 12.46 -7.47
C ILE A 85 8.48 13.54 -8.42
N LEU A 86 7.51 14.31 -7.93
CA LEU A 86 7.01 15.52 -8.56
C LEU A 86 7.39 16.71 -7.66
N ARG A 87 8.25 17.59 -8.17
CA ARG A 87 8.60 18.84 -7.51
C ARG A 87 7.80 19.97 -8.12
N ILE A 88 7.20 20.80 -7.28
CA ILE A 88 6.46 21.99 -7.71
C ILE A 88 7.07 23.19 -7.02
N LYS A 89 7.44 24.20 -7.80
CA LYS A 89 8.03 25.44 -7.32
C LYS A 89 7.35 26.62 -7.98
N GLY A 90 7.08 27.67 -7.23
CA GLY A 90 6.79 28.96 -7.82
C GLY A 90 7.19 30.08 -6.89
N LYS A 91 7.55 31.20 -7.49
CA LYS A 91 8.01 32.41 -6.82
C LYS A 91 7.00 33.50 -7.04
N SER A 92 6.64 34.22 -5.98
CA SER A 92 5.69 35.33 -6.00
C SER A 92 4.38 35.00 -6.75
N ILE A 93 3.79 33.84 -6.44
CA ILE A 93 2.52 33.41 -7.04
C ILE A 93 1.38 34.17 -6.37
N ASP A 94 0.34 34.49 -7.15
CA ASP A 94 -0.94 34.98 -6.63
C ASP A 94 -1.52 34.04 -5.55
N VAL A 95 -1.93 34.61 -4.43
CA VAL A 95 -2.53 33.91 -3.27
C VAL A 95 -3.73 33.05 -3.68
N SER A 96 -4.58 33.52 -4.60
CA SER A 96 -5.74 32.78 -5.11
C SER A 96 -5.32 31.49 -5.81
N ILE A 97 -4.22 31.54 -6.56
CA ILE A 97 -3.71 30.40 -7.32
C ILE A 97 -3.02 29.40 -6.38
N ALA A 98 -2.21 29.91 -5.44
CA ALA A 98 -1.62 29.10 -4.38
C ALA A 98 -2.70 28.39 -3.55
N ASN A 99 -3.75 29.10 -3.15
CA ASN A 99 -4.85 28.52 -2.38
C ASN A 99 -5.61 27.46 -3.20
N THR A 100 -5.84 27.70 -4.49
CA THR A 100 -6.48 26.70 -5.37
C THR A 100 -5.65 25.42 -5.45
N LEU A 101 -4.33 25.56 -5.62
CA LEU A 101 -3.42 24.42 -5.70
C LEU A 101 -3.36 23.65 -4.37
N VAL A 102 -3.14 24.35 -3.27
CA VAL A 102 -3.09 23.76 -1.92
C VAL A 102 -4.42 23.09 -1.57
N SER A 103 -5.56 23.73 -1.87
CA SER A 103 -6.88 23.14 -1.65
C SER A 103 -7.06 21.83 -2.45
N LYS A 104 -6.58 21.78 -3.70
CA LYS A 104 -6.62 20.56 -4.52
C LYS A 104 -5.68 19.47 -3.99
N LEU A 105 -4.57 19.85 -3.37
CA LEU A 105 -3.61 18.93 -2.78
C LEU A 105 -4.10 18.39 -1.44
N LEU A 106 -4.64 19.22 -0.55
CA LEU A 106 -5.16 18.78 0.75
C LEU A 106 -6.45 17.96 0.63
N ASN A 107 -7.29 18.26 -0.37
CA ASN A 107 -8.48 17.46 -0.66
C ASN A 107 -8.16 16.15 -1.39
N GLY A 108 -6.91 15.95 -1.83
CA GLY A 108 -6.46 14.69 -2.40
C GLY A 108 -5.55 13.92 -1.44
N THR A 109 -5.52 12.60 -1.57
CA THR A 109 -4.58 11.78 -0.81
C THR A 109 -3.25 11.72 -1.56
N TYR A 110 -2.39 12.71 -1.35
CA TYR A 110 -1.02 12.74 -1.89
C TYR A 110 0.00 12.49 -0.78
N ASN A 111 1.09 11.82 -1.12
CA ASN A 111 2.22 11.68 -0.21
C ASN A 111 3.16 12.88 -0.40
N ILE A 112 2.94 13.92 0.40
CA ILE A 112 3.72 15.17 0.36
C ILE A 112 4.92 15.00 1.29
N THR A 113 6.12 14.93 0.72
CA THR A 113 7.38 14.73 1.48
C THR A 113 7.99 16.05 1.92
N ASN A 114 7.76 17.12 1.17
CA ASN A 114 8.20 18.46 1.53
C ASN A 114 7.10 19.46 1.15
N PHE A 115 6.83 20.41 2.04
CA PHE A 115 5.89 21.49 1.82
C PHE A 115 6.38 22.75 2.51
N LEU A 116 6.62 23.79 1.71
CA LEU A 116 7.11 25.07 2.18
C LEU A 116 6.33 26.19 1.48
N LEU A 117 5.69 27.01 2.30
CA LEU A 117 4.91 28.17 1.88
C LEU A 117 5.48 29.41 2.60
N LYS A 118 5.93 30.40 1.85
CA LYS A 118 6.48 31.65 2.40
C LYS A 118 5.75 32.84 1.82
N LYS A 119 5.46 33.84 2.65
CA LYS A 119 4.92 35.12 2.19
C LYS A 119 6.03 35.88 1.44
N ALA A 120 5.75 36.29 0.20
CA ALA A 120 6.60 37.17 -0.59
C ALA A 120 6.03 38.61 -0.57
N LYS A 121 6.78 39.58 -1.09
CA LYS A 121 6.33 40.99 -1.15
C LYS A 121 5.01 41.15 -1.93
N ASP A 122 4.90 40.48 -3.08
CA ASP A 122 3.76 40.60 -4.00
C ASP A 122 3.03 39.27 -4.23
N GLY A 123 3.11 38.33 -3.27
CA GLY A 123 2.47 37.03 -3.41
C GLY A 123 2.98 35.98 -2.43
N VAL A 124 3.06 34.74 -2.90
CA VAL A 124 3.46 33.58 -2.10
C VAL A 124 4.52 32.77 -2.85
N ASP A 125 5.60 32.45 -2.15
CA ASP A 125 6.59 31.47 -2.60
C ASP A 125 6.14 30.08 -2.15
N LEU A 126 6.12 29.15 -3.10
CA LEU A 126 5.67 27.78 -2.89
C LEU A 126 6.77 26.82 -3.34
N GLU A 127 7.10 25.87 -2.49
CA GLU A 127 7.93 24.72 -2.82
C GLU A 127 7.30 23.48 -2.23
N MET A 128 7.10 22.45 -3.04
CA MET A 128 6.62 21.16 -2.57
C MET A 128 7.26 20.00 -3.33
N GLU A 129 7.24 18.85 -2.67
CA GLU A 129 7.64 17.58 -3.24
C GLU A 129 6.58 16.52 -2.94
N ILE A 130 6.15 15.82 -3.97
CA ILE A 130 5.17 14.74 -3.90
C ILE A 130 5.81 13.47 -4.42
N THR A 131 5.67 12.38 -3.66
CA THR A 131 6.20 11.07 -4.05
C THR A 131 5.09 10.09 -4.39
N TRP A 132 5.22 9.39 -5.51
CA TRP A 132 4.31 8.32 -5.92
C TRP A 132 4.80 6.97 -5.38
N GLN A 133 3.90 6.22 -4.73
CA GLN A 133 4.09 4.83 -4.33
C GLN A 133 3.27 3.90 -5.22
#